data_AF-A0A6N7ZNT7-F1
#
_entry.id   AF-A0A6N7ZNT7-F1
#
_cell.length_a   1.000
_cell.length_b   1.000
_cell.length_c   1.000
_cell.angle_alpha   90.00
_cell.angle_beta   90.00
_cell.angle_gamma   90.00
#
_symmetry.space_group_name_H-M   'P 1'
#
loop_
_entity.id
_entity.type
_entity.pdbx_description
1 polymer ?
#
loop_
_entity_poly.entity_id
_entity_poly.type
_entity_poly.pdbx_seq_one_letter_code
_entity_poly.pdbx_strand_id
1 'polypeptide(L)'
;EICLEAVRQNGMALEDVPGHLMTKEICYDAVRQNGRALRFVPESARFPGICLEAVRQAGAALQHVPKDLLTEQMCREAVRQKGMAIFFVPRNFRTEQMCFEAVRQEGEA
;
A
#
# COMPACT_ATOMS: atom_id res chain seq x y z
N GLU A 1 -4.59 3.67 24.05
CA GLU A 1 -4.11 5.06 23.98
C GLU A 1 -2.66 5.15 23.51
N ILE A 2 -1.68 4.57 24.22
CA ILE A 2 -0.25 4.65 23.85
C ILE A 2 0.03 4.15 22.42
N CYS A 3 -0.50 2.99 22.01
CA CYS A 3 -0.29 2.48 20.64
C CYS A 3 -0.84 3.41 19.55
N LEU A 4 -2.00 4.02 19.80
CA LEU A 4 -2.63 4.92 18.83
C LEU A 4 -1.79 6.20 18.66
N GLU A 5 -1.32 6.76 19.77
CA GLU A 5 -0.45 7.94 19.73
C GLU A 5 0.90 7.62 19.09
N ALA A 6 1.48 6.46 19.39
CA ALA A 6 2.73 6.01 18.77
C ALA A 6 2.61 5.89 17.24
N VAL A 7 1.53 5.29 16.72
CA VAL A 7 1.36 5.16 15.25
C VAL A 7 1.03 6.49 14.57
N ARG A 8 0.39 7.44 15.28
CA ARG A 8 0.15 8.79 14.77
C ARG A 8 1.45 9.59 14.63
N GLN A 9 2.42 9.37 15.51
CA GLN A 9 3.74 9.98 15.43
C GLN A 9 4.66 9.26 14.43
N ASN A 10 4.60 7.93 14.40
CA ASN A 10 5.35 7.07 13.49
C ASN A 10 4.54 5.84 13.09
N GLY A 11 4.01 5.82 11.86
CA GLY A 11 3.17 4.72 11.36
C GLY A 11 3.90 3.38 11.27
N MET A 12 5.23 3.38 11.22
CA MET A 12 6.01 2.15 11.29
C MET A 12 6.00 1.51 12.69
N ALA A 13 5.66 2.25 13.74
CA ALA A 13 5.48 1.71 15.09
C ALA A 13 4.35 0.67 15.17
N LEU A 14 3.54 0.52 14.12
CA LEU A 14 2.58 -0.57 13.99
C LEU A 14 3.23 -1.96 14.09
N GLU A 15 4.51 -2.10 13.71
CA GLU A 15 5.28 -3.35 13.84
C GLU A 15 5.34 -3.86 15.30
N ASP A 16 5.40 -2.94 16.26
CA ASP A 16 5.51 -3.25 17.69
C ASP A 16 4.15 -3.37 18.38
N VAL A 17 3.04 -3.08 17.69
CA VAL A 17 1.70 -3.15 18.27
C VAL A 17 1.30 -4.63 18.41
N PRO A 18 1.00 -5.11 19.64
CA PRO A 18 0.51 -6.47 19.82
C PRO A 18 -0.75 -6.73 18.99
N GLY A 19 -0.84 -7.89 18.32
CA GLY A 19 -1.92 -8.17 17.38
C GLY A 19 -3.34 -8.05 17.99
N HIS A 20 -3.51 -8.35 19.28
CA HIS A 20 -4.79 -8.21 19.98
C HIS A 20 -5.21 -6.74 20.24
N LEU A 21 -4.27 -5.80 20.15
CA LEU A 21 -4.52 -4.35 20.24
C LEU A 21 -4.66 -3.70 18.87
N MET A 22 -4.45 -4.44 17.79
CA MET A 22 -4.38 -3.90 16.44
C MET A 22 -5.79 -3.71 15.85
N THR A 23 -6.43 -2.61 16.24
CA THR A 23 -7.75 -2.23 15.75
C THR A 23 -7.70 -1.65 14.34
N LYS A 24 -8.85 -1.62 13.65
CA LYS A 24 -8.96 -0.97 12.33
C LYS A 24 -8.52 0.49 12.37
N GLU A 25 -8.80 1.20 13.47
CA GLU A 25 -8.40 2.60 13.66
C GLU A 25 -6.88 2.74 13.75
N ILE A 26 -6.21 1.91 14.57
CA ILE A 26 -4.75 1.94 14.71
C ILE A 26 -4.08 1.60 13.37
N CYS A 27 -4.56 0.57 12.66
CA CYS A 27 -4.06 0.22 11.33
C CYS A 27 -4.23 1.38 10.34
N TYR A 28 -5.41 2.00 10.32
CA TYR A 28 -5.72 3.08 9.39
C TYR A 28 -4.88 4.33 9.68
N ASP A 29 -4.75 4.74 10.94
CA ASP A 29 -3.92 5.88 11.33
C ASP A 29 -2.44 5.61 11.04
N ALA A 30 -1.95 4.39 11.27
CA ALA A 30 -0.58 3.99 10.90
C ALA A 30 -0.33 4.11 9.39
N VAL A 31 -1.24 3.58 8.57
CA VAL A 31 -1.13 3.66 7.09
C VAL A 31 -1.28 5.08 6.58
N ARG A 32 -2.17 5.87 7.19
CA ARG A 32 -2.34 7.28 6.86
C ARG A 32 -1.09 8.09 7.21
N GLN A 33 -0.39 7.75 8.29
CA GLN A 33 0.88 8.37 8.65
C GLN A 33 2.01 7.93 7.70
N ASN A 34 2.06 6.64 7.34
CA ASN A 34 3.03 6.08 6.41
C ASN A 34 2.45 4.90 5.64
N GLY A 35 2.24 5.07 4.33
CA GLY A 35 1.68 4.04 3.47
C GLY A 35 2.44 2.70 3.47
N ARG A 36 3.74 2.69 3.83
CA ARG A 36 4.53 1.46 3.95
C ARG A 36 4.17 0.61 5.18
N ALA A 37 3.40 1.16 6.12
CA ALA A 37 2.91 0.45 7.31
C ALA A 37 1.88 -0.64 6.95
N LEU A 38 1.30 -0.62 5.73
CA LEU A 38 0.38 -1.67 5.26
C LEU A 38 0.97 -3.07 5.37
N ARG A 39 2.31 -3.20 5.28
CA ARG A 39 3.03 -4.46 5.44
C ARG A 39 2.79 -5.14 6.80
N PHE A 40 2.51 -4.36 7.85
CA PHE A 40 2.26 -4.85 9.21
C PHE A 40 0.78 -5.04 9.52
N VAL A 41 -0.12 -4.46 8.71
CA VAL A 41 -1.56 -4.63 8.86
C VAL A 41 -1.93 -6.08 8.50
N PRO A 42 -2.58 -6.85 9.39
CA PRO A 42 -3.07 -8.19 9.11
C PRO A 42 -4.01 -8.18 7.92
N GLU A 43 -3.98 -9.21 7.07
CA GLU A 43 -4.84 -9.28 5.88
C GLU A 43 -6.32 -9.16 6.23
N SER A 44 -6.76 -9.72 7.36
CA SER A 44 -8.13 -9.62 7.86
C SER A 44 -8.58 -8.19 8.25
N ALA A 45 -7.62 -7.28 8.48
CA ALA A 45 -7.87 -5.87 8.78
C ALA A 45 -7.69 -4.96 7.55
N ARG A 46 -7.26 -5.50 6.41
CA ARG A 46 -7.15 -4.75 5.15
C ARG A 46 -8.52 -4.60 4.48
N PHE A 47 -8.74 -3.44 3.88
CA PHE A 47 -9.93 -3.12 3.09
C PHE A 47 -9.54 -2.17 1.95
N PRO A 48 -10.40 -1.96 0.93
CA PRO A 48 -10.01 -1.17 -0.25
C PRO A 48 -9.50 0.24 0.08
N GLY A 49 -10.11 0.91 1.06
CA GLY A 49 -9.73 2.27 1.48
C GLY A 49 -8.30 2.35 2.04
N ILE A 50 -7.94 1.49 3.01
CA ILE A 50 -6.59 1.47 3.58
C ILE A 50 -5.54 1.04 2.55
N CYS A 51 -5.89 0.13 1.64
CA CYS A 51 -4.98 -0.31 0.57
C CYS A 51 -4.71 0.82 -0.44
N LEU A 52 -5.76 1.55 -0.86
CA LEU A 52 -5.60 2.68 -1.77
C LEU A 52 -4.80 3.81 -1.14
N GLU A 53 -5.06 4.12 0.14
CA GLU A 53 -4.30 5.13 0.88
C GLU A 53 -2.81 4.77 0.94
N ALA A 54 -2.49 3.51 1.27
CA ALA A 54 -1.12 3.02 1.30
C ALA A 54 -0.42 3.16 -0.05
N VAL A 55 -1.10 2.75 -1.14
CA VAL A 55 -0.56 2.80 -2.50
C VAL A 55 -0.35 4.24 -2.97
N ARG A 56 -1.26 5.17 -2.65
CA ARG A 56 -1.10 6.59 -3.00
C ARG A 56 0.12 7.23 -2.37
N GLN A 57 0.45 6.85 -1.14
CA GLN A 57 1.64 7.36 -0.45
C GLN A 57 2.92 6.63 -0.85
N ALA A 58 2.83 5.33 -1.12
CA ALA A 58 3.96 4.50 -1.50
C ALA A 58 3.51 3.43 -2.50
N GLY A 59 3.79 3.63 -3.79
CA GLY A 59 3.41 2.69 -4.85
C GLY A 59 3.88 1.24 -4.61
N ALA A 60 5.01 1.05 -3.92
CA ALA A 60 5.51 -0.28 -3.52
C ALA A 60 4.58 -1.01 -2.53
N ALA A 61 3.68 -0.31 -1.83
CA ALA A 61 2.69 -0.93 -0.95
C ALA A 61 1.70 -1.84 -1.71
N LEU A 62 1.62 -1.71 -3.05
CA LEU A 62 0.82 -2.59 -3.91
C LEU A 62 1.15 -4.08 -3.68
N GLN A 63 2.42 -4.41 -3.40
CA GLN A 63 2.84 -5.79 -3.13
C GLN A 63 2.20 -6.40 -1.87
N HIS A 64 1.65 -5.55 -0.99
CA HIS A 64 0.95 -5.96 0.24
C HIS A 64 -0.56 -5.83 0.11
N VAL A 65 -1.12 -5.52 -1.07
CA VAL A 65 -2.58 -5.50 -1.25
C VAL A 65 -3.05 -6.93 -1.53
N PRO A 66 -4.01 -7.48 -0.76
CA PRO A 66 -4.60 -8.78 -1.06
C PRO A 66 -5.20 -8.79 -2.47
N LYS A 67 -5.06 -9.90 -3.19
CA LYS A 67 -5.50 -10.02 -4.59
C LYS A 67 -6.98 -9.65 -4.76
N ASP A 68 -7.83 -10.04 -3.81
CA ASP A 68 -9.26 -9.79 -3.85
C ASP A 68 -9.64 -8.32 -3.56
N LEU A 69 -8.71 -7.53 -3.01
CA LEU A 69 -8.89 -6.10 -2.76
C LEU A 69 -8.22 -5.22 -3.82
N LEU A 70 -7.46 -5.84 -4.73
CA LEU A 70 -6.71 -5.14 -5.75
C LEU A 70 -7.66 -4.49 -6.77
N THR A 71 -7.40 -3.23 -7.10
CA THR A 71 -8.16 -2.51 -8.13
C THR A 71 -7.23 -2.00 -9.22
N GLU A 72 -7.77 -1.79 -10.41
CA GLU A 72 -7.04 -1.15 -11.51
C GLU A 72 -6.49 0.22 -11.08
N GLN A 73 -7.28 0.98 -10.31
CA GLN A 73 -6.84 2.27 -9.78
C GLN A 73 -5.57 2.14 -8.95
N MET A 74 -5.50 1.20 -8.00
CA MET A 74 -4.30 0.97 -7.20
C MET A 74 -3.10 0.59 -8.09
N CYS A 75 -3.32 -0.25 -9.10
CA CYS A 75 -2.27 -0.64 -10.04
C CYS A 75 -1.72 0.56 -10.83
N ARG A 76 -2.62 1.41 -11.35
CA ARG A 76 -2.23 2.63 -12.08
C ARG A 76 -1.46 3.60 -11.20
N GLU A 77 -1.93 3.84 -9.98
CA GLU A 77 -1.25 4.74 -9.03
C GLU A 77 0.16 4.25 -8.68
N ALA A 78 0.33 2.93 -8.50
CA ALA A 78 1.63 2.35 -8.19
C ALA A 78 2.62 2.47 -9.36
N VAL A 79 2.20 2.12 -10.58
CA VAL A 79 3.04 2.18 -11.80
C VAL A 79 3.41 3.63 -12.13
N ARG A 80 2.47 4.56 -11.97
CA ARG A 80 2.72 5.99 -12.16
C ARG A 80 3.80 6.52 -11.22
N GLN A 81 3.85 6.06 -9.99
CA GLN A 81 4.88 6.47 -9.01
C GLN A 81 6.23 5.82 -9.27
N LYS A 82 6.23 4.55 -9.70
CA LYS A 82 7.45 3.81 -9.99
C LYS A 82 7.16 2.74 -11.03
N GLY A 83 7.76 2.85 -12.21
CA GLY A 83 7.56 1.91 -13.33
C GLY A 83 7.72 0.44 -12.94
N MET A 84 8.71 0.13 -12.09
CA MET A 84 8.95 -1.21 -11.52
C MET A 84 7.75 -1.78 -10.74
N ALA A 85 6.75 -0.99 -10.34
CA ALA A 85 5.56 -1.52 -9.69
C ALA A 85 4.74 -2.42 -10.63
N ILE A 86 4.98 -2.38 -11.95
CA ILE A 86 4.37 -3.27 -12.93
C ILE A 86 4.61 -4.76 -12.63
N PHE A 87 5.71 -5.10 -11.94
CA PHE A 87 6.02 -6.47 -11.49
C PHE A 87 5.02 -6.99 -10.45
N PHE A 88 4.39 -6.10 -9.68
CA PHE A 88 3.37 -6.43 -8.68
C PHE A 88 1.94 -6.41 -9.25
N VAL A 89 1.72 -5.85 -10.43
CA VAL A 89 0.41 -5.83 -11.09
C VAL A 89 0.10 -7.21 -11.69
N PRO A 90 -0.99 -7.89 -11.28
CA PRO A 90 -1.42 -9.15 -11.88
C PRO A 90 -1.73 -8.99 -13.37
N ARG A 91 -1.49 -10.04 -14.16
CA ARG A 91 -1.61 -9.98 -15.62
C ARG A 91 -2.99 -9.48 -16.10
N ASN A 92 -4.06 -9.84 -15.40
CA ASN A 92 -5.43 -9.43 -15.73
C ASN A 92 -5.71 -7.93 -15.46
N PHE A 93 -4.85 -7.23 -14.72
CA PHE A 93 -4.96 -5.79 -14.47
C PHE A 93 -3.97 -4.96 -15.28
N ARG A 94 -3.05 -5.59 -16.04
CA ARG A 94 -2.07 -4.86 -16.84
C ARG A 94 -2.72 -4.29 -18.09
N THR A 95 -2.67 -2.98 -18.22
CA THR A 95 -3.09 -2.27 -19.43
C THR A 95 -1.87 -1.86 -20.25
N GLU A 96 -2.06 -1.63 -21.55
CA GLU A 96 -1.01 -1.10 -22.43
C GLU A 96 -0.44 0.22 -21.90
N GLN A 97 -1.31 1.08 -21.36
CA GLN A 97 -0.93 2.33 -20.73
C GLN A 97 0.05 2.11 -19.57
N MET A 98 -0.24 1.17 -18.66
CA MET A 98 0.67 0.87 -17.55
C MET A 98 2.02 0.36 -18.04
N CYS A 99 2.02 -0.53 -19.05
CA CYS A 99 3.27 -1.05 -19.62
C CYS A 99 4.11 0.07 -20.26
N PHE A 100 3.47 0.98 -21.00
CA PHE A 100 4.14 2.12 -21.61
C PHE A 100 4.71 3.08 -20.54
N GLU A 101 3.93 3.38 -19.50
CA GLU A 101 4.37 4.21 -18.37
C GLU A 101 5.57 3.58 -17.64
N ALA A 102 5.60 2.26 -17.48
CA ALA A 102 6.70 1.55 -16.83
C ALA A 102 8.00 1.63 -17.64
N VAL A 103 7.94 1.33 -18.94
CA VAL A 103 9.11 1.38 -19.85
C VAL A 103 9.67 2.79 -19.95
N ARG A 104 8.80 3.81 -20.04
CA ARG A 104 9.24 5.21 -20.13
C ARG A 104 10.08 5.61 -18.92
N GLN A 105 9.68 5.21 -17.71
CA GLN A 105 10.41 5.56 -16.49
C GLN A 105 11.73 4.79 -16.33
N GLU A 106 11.84 3.56 -16.85
CA GLU A 106 13.10 2.80 -16.83
C GLU A 106 14.12 3.34 -17.84
N GLY A 107 13.68 3.93 -18.95
CA GLY A 107 14.57 4.58 -19.92
C GLY A 107 15.11 5.94 -19.48
N GLU A 108 14.55 6.52 -18.42
CA GLU A 108 14.96 7.81 -17.84
C GLU A 108 15.91 7.66 -16.64
N ALA A 109 16.21 6.43 -16.19
CA ALA A 109 17.07 6.11 -15.04
C ALA A 109 18.49 5.73 -15.47
#